data_AF-A1UJQ9-F1
#
_entry.id   AF-A1UJQ9-F1
#
_cell.length_a   1.000
_cell.length_b   1.000
_cell.length_c   1.000
_cell.angle_alpha   90.00
_cell.angle_beta   90.00
_cell.angle_gamma   90.00
#
_symmetry.space_group_name_H-M   'P 1'
#
loop_
_entity.id
_entity.type
_entity.pdbx_description
1 polymer ?
#
loop_
_entity_poly.entity_id
_entity_poly.type
_entity_poly.pdbx_seq_one_letter_code
_entity_poly.pdbx_strand_id
1 'polypeptide(L)'
;MSRIPLWDRAIHITSRTLSGMTINMSIPTRDEIENLSDTDHKVLENRLRRAAERQDLRLLKSRARDPRSRLYGTYMLTDQNNGVVFADHSTGRGYGLDLVDVAEWLFGDREQFAVQADTREALR
;
A
#
# COMPACT_ATOMS: atom_id res chain seq x y z
N MET A 1 -7.98 41.96 -22.20
CA MET A 1 -7.79 41.00 -23.31
C MET A 1 -6.30 40.67 -23.38
N SER A 2 -5.77 39.46 -23.22
CA SER A 2 -6.32 38.11 -23.07
C SER A 2 -5.41 37.37 -22.06
N ARG A 3 -6.00 36.60 -21.14
CA ARG A 3 -5.31 35.78 -20.13
C ARG A 3 -4.81 34.50 -20.80
N ILE A 4 -3.51 34.25 -20.74
CA ILE A 4 -2.90 32.97 -21.11
C ILE A 4 -3.34 31.93 -20.05
N PRO A 5 -3.91 30.77 -20.43
CA PRO A 5 -4.35 29.77 -19.46
C PRO A 5 -3.15 28.99 -18.90
N LEU A 6 -3.10 28.90 -17.56
CA LEU A 6 -2.00 28.36 -16.76
C LEU A 6 -1.99 26.81 -16.67
N TRP A 7 -2.25 26.11 -17.77
CA TRP A 7 -2.16 24.63 -17.79
C TRP A 7 -1.12 24.09 -18.78
N ASP A 8 -0.38 24.96 -19.47
CA ASP A 8 0.77 24.56 -20.27
C ASP A 8 2.07 24.59 -19.47
N ARG A 9 2.18 23.65 -18.53
CA ARG A 9 3.46 23.13 -18.07
C ARG A 9 3.29 21.64 -17.79
N ALA A 10 3.76 20.82 -18.71
CA ALA A 10 4.16 19.46 -18.41
C ALA A 10 5.22 19.48 -17.29
N ILE A 11 4.79 19.42 -16.05
CA ILE A 11 5.63 19.10 -14.91
C ILE A 11 5.33 17.64 -14.56
N HIS A 12 5.93 16.73 -15.34
CA HIS A 12 6.27 15.43 -14.77
C HIS A 12 7.29 15.66 -13.65
N ILE A 13 7.25 14.79 -12.63
CA ILE A 13 8.20 14.63 -11.51
C ILE A 13 7.68 15.22 -10.18
N THR A 14 7.26 14.33 -9.28
CA THR A 14 7.96 14.18 -7.99
C THR A 14 8.00 12.70 -7.60
N SER A 15 8.97 11.96 -8.12
CA SER A 15 9.52 10.81 -7.41
C SER A 15 10.06 11.33 -6.08
N ARG A 16 9.33 11.10 -4.99
CA ARG A 16 9.76 11.51 -3.65
C ARG A 16 10.90 10.59 -3.21
N THR A 17 12.11 11.00 -3.57
CA THR A 17 13.37 10.38 -3.18
C THR A 17 13.51 10.41 -1.65
N LEU A 18 13.36 9.24 -1.04
CA LEU A 18 13.87 9.01 0.31
C LEU A 18 15.22 8.31 0.19
N SER A 19 16.23 9.04 0.64
CA SER A 19 17.65 8.70 0.73
C SER A 19 17.92 7.19 0.92
N GLY A 20 18.66 6.61 -0.03
CA GLY A 20 19.18 5.24 0.04
C GLY A 20 18.64 4.24 -0.98
N MET A 21 17.92 4.66 -2.03
CA MET A 21 17.30 3.74 -3.00
C MET A 21 17.61 4.10 -4.45
N THR A 22 18.75 3.64 -4.95
CA THR A 22 18.93 3.32 -6.38
C THR A 22 18.89 1.81 -6.53
N ILE A 23 17.69 1.19 -6.52
CA ILE A 23 17.44 -0.08 -7.20
C ILE A 23 15.98 -0.07 -7.66
N ASN A 24 15.76 -0.09 -8.98
CA ASN A 24 14.54 -0.41 -9.71
C ASN A 24 13.26 -0.57 -8.88
N MET A 25 12.41 0.46 -8.90
CA MET A 25 11.05 0.36 -8.39
C MET A 25 10.15 -0.38 -9.41
N SER A 26 10.42 -1.67 -9.63
CA SER A 26 9.37 -2.59 -10.03
C SER A 26 8.72 -3.05 -8.73
N ILE A 27 7.45 -2.70 -8.53
CA ILE A 27 6.63 -3.34 -7.51
C ILE A 27 6.75 -4.85 -7.77
N PRO A 28 7.27 -5.65 -6.81
CA PRO A 28 7.45 -7.07 -7.02
C PRO A 28 6.09 -7.70 -7.31
N THR A 29 6.05 -8.53 -8.34
CA THR A 29 4.85 -9.28 -8.70
C THR A 29 4.54 -10.35 -7.66
N ARG A 30 3.30 -10.85 -7.64
CA ARG A 30 2.87 -11.89 -6.70
C ARG A 30 3.74 -13.14 -6.79
N ASP A 31 4.03 -13.59 -8.01
CA ASP A 31 4.91 -14.73 -8.26
C ASP A 31 6.34 -14.51 -7.71
N GLU A 32 6.88 -13.30 -7.83
CA GLU A 32 8.22 -13.00 -7.29
C GLU A 32 8.23 -13.07 -5.77
N ILE A 33 7.21 -12.52 -5.09
CA ILE A 33 7.10 -12.56 -3.62
C ILE A 33 6.96 -14.00 -3.11
N GLU A 34 6.15 -14.83 -3.77
CA GLU A 34 5.97 -16.24 -3.40
C GLU A 34 7.27 -17.05 -3.53
N ASN A 35 8.15 -16.68 -4.46
CA ASN A 35 9.43 -17.34 -4.68
C ASN A 35 10.60 -16.73 -3.87
N LEU A 36 10.36 -15.69 -3.06
CA LEU A 36 11.40 -15.12 -2.20
C LEU A 36 11.84 -16.12 -1.13
N SER A 37 13.13 -16.07 -0.77
CA SER A 37 13.59 -16.75 0.43
C SER A 37 12.90 -16.15 1.67
N ASP A 38 12.77 -16.94 2.74
CA ASP A 38 12.20 -16.46 4.02
C ASP A 38 12.90 -15.18 4.53
N THR A 39 14.20 -15.06 4.26
CA THR A 39 15.00 -13.89 4.65
C THR A 39 14.60 -12.67 3.81
N ASP A 40 14.50 -12.81 2.49
CA ASP A 40 14.13 -11.72 1.60
C ASP A 40 12.69 -11.27 1.82
N HIS A 41 11.79 -12.21 2.09
CA HIS A 41 10.40 -11.92 2.46
C HIS A 41 10.34 -11.06 3.74
N LYS A 42 11.14 -11.39 4.78
CA LYS A 42 11.23 -10.58 6.00
C LYS A 42 11.82 -9.19 5.74
N VAL A 43 12.82 -9.10 4.86
CA VAL A 43 13.42 -7.82 4.46
C VAL A 43 12.37 -6.95 3.75
N LEU A 44 11.60 -7.52 2.83
CA LEU A 44 10.51 -6.83 2.13
C LEU A 44 9.44 -6.35 3.11
N GLU A 45 8.95 -7.23 3.99
CA GLU A 45 7.95 -6.87 5.00
C GLU A 45 8.42 -5.71 5.89
N ASN A 46 9.68 -5.75 6.34
CA ASN A 46 10.25 -4.69 7.17
C ASN A 46 10.40 -3.36 6.40
N ARG A 47 10.71 -3.42 5.10
CA ARG A 47 10.73 -2.23 4.23
C ARG A 47 9.35 -1.61 4.09
N LEU A 48 8.32 -2.43 3.84
CA LEU A 48 6.93 -1.98 3.72
C LEU A 48 6.42 -1.39 5.04
N ARG A 49 6.77 -2.00 6.18
CA ARG A 49 6.46 -1.44 7.50
C ARG A 49 7.05 -0.04 7.69
N ARG A 50 8.33 0.15 7.37
CA ARG A 50 8.99 1.46 7.44
C ARG A 50 8.39 2.46 6.47
N ALA A 51 7.95 2.01 5.29
CA ALA A 51 7.27 2.88 4.32
C ALA A 51 5.91 3.34 4.83
N ALA A 52 5.12 2.44 5.42
CA ALA A 52 3.85 2.76 6.08
C ALA A 52 4.05 3.76 7.24
N GLU A 53 5.02 3.50 8.12
CA GLU A 53 5.33 4.38 9.27
C GLU A 53 5.70 5.80 8.84
N ARG A 54 6.43 5.96 7.74
CA ARG A 54 6.77 7.27 7.17
C ARG A 54 5.57 8.06 6.62
N GLN A 55 4.43 7.41 6.50
CA GLN A 55 3.19 7.97 5.99
C GLN A 55 2.10 7.98 7.08
N ASP A 56 2.51 7.87 8.34
CA ASP A 56 1.62 7.81 9.50
C ASP A 56 0.66 6.60 9.50
N LEU A 57 1.07 5.51 8.85
CA LEU A 57 0.33 4.25 8.81
C LEU A 57 1.05 3.13 9.56
N ARG A 58 0.32 2.04 9.77
CA ARG A 58 0.84 0.82 10.38
C ARG A 58 0.47 -0.39 9.52
N LEU A 59 1.48 -1.20 9.20
CA LEU A 59 1.30 -2.49 8.56
C LEU A 59 1.13 -3.57 9.63
N LEU A 60 -0.05 -4.19 9.69
CA LEU A 60 -0.39 -5.24 10.64
C LEU A 60 -0.54 -6.59 9.93
N LYS A 61 0.12 -7.60 10.48
CA LYS A 61 0.00 -9.00 10.03
C LYS A 61 -1.06 -9.73 10.84
N SER A 62 -1.88 -10.53 10.18
CA SER A 62 -2.86 -11.39 10.82
C SER A 62 -2.20 -12.36 11.81
N ARG A 63 -2.88 -12.57 12.95
CA ARG A 63 -2.41 -13.47 14.02
C ARG A 63 -2.73 -14.94 13.76
N ALA A 64 -3.44 -15.28 12.68
CA ALA A 64 -3.82 -16.64 12.36
C ALA A 64 -2.57 -17.56 12.33
N ARG A 65 -2.65 -18.67 13.07
CA ARG A 65 -1.57 -19.66 13.20
C ARG A 65 -1.77 -20.88 12.32
N ASP A 66 -3.03 -21.19 12.00
CA ASP A 66 -3.39 -22.31 11.14
C ASP A 66 -3.11 -21.94 9.67
N PRO A 67 -2.21 -22.64 8.97
CA PRO A 67 -1.95 -22.44 7.55
C PRO A 67 -3.19 -22.58 6.66
N ARG A 68 -4.23 -23.31 7.09
CA ARG A 68 -5.49 -23.46 6.34
C ARG A 68 -6.46 -22.29 6.53
N SER A 69 -6.16 -21.38 7.45
CA SER A 69 -6.96 -20.18 7.64
C SER A 69 -6.82 -19.26 6.43
N ARG A 70 -7.94 -18.73 5.93
CA ARG A 70 -7.95 -17.68 4.90
C ARG A 70 -7.23 -16.40 5.32
N LEU A 71 -6.98 -16.25 6.61
CA LEU A 71 -6.26 -15.12 7.19
C LEU A 71 -4.80 -15.44 7.49
N TYR A 72 -4.32 -16.66 7.20
CA TYR A 72 -2.93 -17.00 7.44
C TYR A 72 -2.02 -16.19 6.52
N GLY A 73 -1.03 -15.51 7.10
CA GLY A 73 -0.06 -14.75 6.31
C GLY A 73 -0.58 -13.45 5.69
N THR A 74 -1.82 -13.04 5.97
CA THR A 74 -2.40 -11.83 5.37
C THR A 74 -2.11 -10.57 6.20
N TYR A 75 -2.31 -9.41 5.57
CA TYR A 75 -1.95 -8.10 6.10
C TYR A 75 -3.12 -7.12 6.02
N MET A 76 -2.96 -5.98 6.71
CA MET A 76 -3.82 -4.80 6.61
C MET A 76 -3.01 -3.53 6.93
N LEU A 77 -3.48 -2.39 6.42
CA LEU A 77 -2.97 -1.06 6.78
C LEU A 77 -3.97 -0.33 7.68
N THR A 78 -3.47 0.22 8.77
CA THR A 78 -4.25 1.08 9.68
C THR A 78 -3.61 2.43 9.85
N ASP A 79 -4.38 3.40 10.33
CA ASP A 79 -3.85 4.65 10.86
C ASP A 79 -3.25 4.44 12.27
N GLN A 80 -2.78 5.52 12.89
CA GLN A 80 -2.22 5.52 14.26
C GLN A 80 -3.26 5.25 15.36
N ASN A 81 -4.54 5.47 15.08
CA ASN A 81 -5.68 5.26 15.97
C ASN A 81 -6.34 3.89 15.78
N ASN A 82 -5.69 2.98 15.03
CA ASN A 82 -6.19 1.67 14.64
C ASN A 82 -7.43 1.70 13.72
N GLY A 83 -7.72 2.82 13.06
CA GLY A 83 -8.69 2.88 11.97
C GLY A 83 -8.18 2.10 10.76
N VAL A 84 -9.01 1.25 10.18
CA VAL A 84 -8.65 0.47 8.98
C VAL A 84 -8.59 1.42 7.78
N VAL A 85 -7.43 1.51 7.14
CA VAL A 85 -7.19 2.37 5.97
C VAL A 85 -7.25 1.55 4.69
N PHE A 86 -6.65 0.37 4.69
CA PHE A 86 -6.70 -0.54 3.55
C PHE A 86 -6.68 -1.99 4.00
N ALA A 87 -7.64 -2.75 3.49
CA ALA A 87 -7.91 -4.12 3.89
C ALA A 87 -8.83 -4.80 2.89
N ASP A 88 -8.75 -6.13 2.83
CA ASP A 88 -9.85 -6.91 2.27
C ASP A 88 -10.99 -7.03 3.29
N HIS A 89 -12.16 -6.49 2.95
CA HIS A 89 -13.36 -6.54 3.77
C HIS A 89 -14.15 -7.84 3.61
N SER A 90 -13.83 -8.67 2.61
CA SER A 90 -14.50 -9.95 2.35
C SER A 90 -14.39 -10.93 3.54
N THR A 91 -13.37 -10.75 4.36
CA THR A 91 -13.08 -11.60 5.53
C THR A 91 -13.77 -11.14 6.81
N GLY A 92 -14.45 -9.99 6.80
CA GLY A 92 -15.17 -9.42 7.94
C GLY A 92 -14.30 -8.89 9.08
N ARG A 93 -12.97 -9.06 9.02
CA ARG A 93 -12.02 -8.60 10.06
C ARG A 93 -11.04 -7.54 9.58
N GLY A 94 -11.14 -7.12 8.31
CA GLY A 94 -10.25 -6.14 7.71
C GLY A 94 -8.83 -6.69 7.48
N TYR A 95 -8.66 -7.99 7.31
CA TYR A 95 -7.39 -8.62 6.91
C TYR A 95 -7.59 -9.37 5.61
N GLY A 96 -6.55 -9.51 4.80
CA GLY A 96 -6.63 -10.28 3.55
C GLY A 96 -5.72 -9.77 2.44
N LEU A 97 -4.99 -8.68 2.69
CA LEU A 97 -3.99 -8.18 1.75
C LEU A 97 -2.76 -9.10 1.76
N ASP A 98 -2.12 -9.23 0.62
CA ASP A 98 -0.74 -9.71 0.55
C ASP A 98 0.26 -8.54 0.56
N LEU A 99 1.56 -8.85 0.43
CA LEU A 99 2.59 -7.81 0.39
C LEU A 99 2.65 -7.05 -0.94
N VAL A 100 2.13 -7.60 -2.04
CA VAL A 100 2.00 -6.88 -3.32
C VAL A 100 0.97 -5.78 -3.17
N ASP A 101 -0.23 -6.11 -2.69
CA ASP A 101 -1.32 -5.15 -2.50
C ASP A 101 -0.87 -3.99 -1.60
N VAL A 102 -0.12 -4.30 -0.54
CA VAL A 102 0.45 -3.30 0.37
C VAL A 102 1.52 -2.45 -0.33
N ALA A 103 2.38 -3.06 -1.15
CA ALA A 103 3.41 -2.34 -1.91
C ALA A 103 2.78 -1.41 -2.95
N GLU A 104 1.77 -1.89 -3.67
CA GLU A 104 0.98 -1.10 -4.63
C GLU A 104 0.31 0.09 -3.95
N TRP A 105 -0.28 -0.11 -2.77
CA TRP A 105 -0.93 0.98 -2.05
C TRP A 105 0.09 2.03 -1.55
N LEU A 106 1.22 1.58 -1.01
CA LEU A 106 2.22 2.47 -0.39
C LEU A 106 3.05 3.25 -1.42
N PHE A 107 3.33 2.64 -2.58
CA PHE A 107 4.26 3.17 -3.58
C PHE A 107 3.62 3.46 -4.93
N GLY A 108 2.47 2.86 -5.25
CA GLY A 108 1.72 3.18 -6.45
C GLY A 108 1.05 4.54 -6.38
N ASP A 109 0.42 4.94 -7.48
CA ASP A 109 -0.36 6.17 -7.54
C ASP A 109 -1.66 5.98 -6.73
N ARG A 110 -1.59 6.48 -5.50
CA ARG A 110 -2.65 6.52 -4.48
C ARG A 110 -4.01 7.00 -5.03
N GLU A 111 -3.99 7.79 -6.12
CA GLU A 111 -5.18 8.33 -6.80
C GLU A 111 -6.08 7.28 -7.45
N GLN A 112 -5.57 6.09 -7.80
CA GLN A 112 -6.41 5.04 -8.43
C GLN A 112 -7.25 4.24 -7.43
N PHE A 113 -6.87 4.21 -6.15
CA PHE A 113 -7.59 3.47 -5.11
C PHE A 113 -8.50 4.37 -4.25
N ALA A 114 -8.28 5.69 -4.25
CA ALA A 114 -9.09 6.66 -3.52
C ALA A 114 -10.53 6.80 -4.07
N VAL A 115 -10.75 6.43 -5.34
CA VAL A 115 -12.06 6.57 -6.02
C VAL A 115 -13.17 5.72 -5.37
N GLN A 116 -12.83 4.64 -4.66
CA GLN A 116 -13.84 3.78 -4.00
C GLN A 116 -14.23 4.24 -2.59
N ALA A 117 -13.43 5.07 -1.91
CA ALA A 117 -13.75 5.53 -0.56
C ALA A 117 -14.72 6.74 -0.57
N ASP A 118 -14.63 7.60 -1.58
CA ASP A 118 -15.36 8.88 -1.63
C ASP A 118 -16.82 8.76 -2.12
N THR A 119 -17.18 7.66 -2.81
CA THR A 119 -18.53 7.49 -3.35
C THR A 119 -19.62 7.32 -2.27
N ARG A 120 -19.25 7.24 -0.98
CA ARG A 120 -20.19 7.09 0.15
C ARG A 120 -20.51 8.38 0.90
N GLU A 121 -19.82 9.49 0.64
CA GLU A 121 -20.01 10.76 1.38
C GLU A 121 -20.87 11.79 0.63
N ALA A 122 -21.21 11.56 -0.64
CA ALA A 122 -22.00 12.49 -1.47
C ALA A 122 -23.54 12.33 -1.38
N LEU A 123 -24.05 11.55 -0.41
CA LEU A 123 -25.49 11.24 -0.27
C LEU A 123 -26.01 11.53 1.15
N ARG A 124 -25.55 12.61 1.77
CA ARG A 124 -26.10 13.11 3.03
C ARG A 124 -26.39 14.60 2.99
#